data_AF-A0A345VK00-F1
#
_entry.id   AF-A0A345VK00-F1
#
_cell.length_a   1.000
_cell.length_b   1.000
_cell.length_c   1.000
_cell.angle_alpha   90.00
_cell.angle_beta   90.00
_cell.angle_gamma   90.00
#
_symmetry.space_group_name_H-M   'P 1'
#
loop_
_entity.id
_entity.type
_entity.pdbx_description
1 polymer ?
#
loop_
_entity_poly.entity_id
_entity_poly.type
_entity_poly.pdbx_seq_one_letter_code
_entity_poly.pdbx_strand_id
1 'polypeptide(L)' 'MTEDVVELFVFHPGYLDQDLLDHSSLTLPRPKEVAMLIAPATKEWLKEQRVELIDCRDL' A
#
# COMPACT_ATOMS: atom_id res chain seq x y z
N MET A 1 -9.79 21.58 5.10
CA MET A 1 -8.44 21.00 5.12
C MET A 1 -7.92 21.19 6.54
N THR A 2 -8.14 20.22 7.43
CA THR A 2 -7.48 20.20 8.75
C THR A 2 -6.05 19.73 8.51
N GLU A 3 -5.06 20.44 9.06
CA GLU A 3 -3.65 20.34 8.67
C GLU A 3 -3.00 18.96 8.95
N ASP A 4 -3.71 18.05 9.64
CA ASP A 4 -3.18 16.75 10.11
C ASP A 4 -3.86 15.51 9.49
N VAL A 5 -4.65 15.65 8.42
CA VAL A 5 -5.34 14.50 7.79
C VAL A 5 -4.66 14.10 6.48
N VAL A 6 -4.22 12.84 6.41
CA VAL A 6 -3.79 12.22 5.15
C VAL A 6 -5.03 11.76 4.39
N GLU A 7 -5.39 12.48 3.33
CA GLU A 7 -6.60 12.19 2.53
C GLU A 7 -6.42 11.01 1.57
N LEU A 8 -5.18 10.71 1.17
CA LEU A 8 -4.85 9.64 0.24
C LEU A 8 -3.51 9.01 0.58
N PHE A 9 -3.49 7.68 0.57
CA PHE A 9 -2.26 6.91 0.68
C PHE A 9 -2.20 5.86 -0.42
N VAL A 10 -1.17 5.93 -1.27
CA VAL A 10 -1.01 5.08 -2.46
C VAL A 10 0.17 4.15 -2.28
N PHE A 11 -0.03 2.88 -2.60
CA PHE A 11 1.00 1.84 -2.57
C PHE A 11 1.39 1.38 -3.97
N HIS A 12 2.61 0.87 -4.09
CA HIS A 12 3.24 0.31 -5.27
C HIS A 12 3.86 -1.07 -4.98
N PRO A 13 3.13 -2.00 -4.34
CA PRO A 13 3.69 -3.29 -3.95
C PRO A 13 4.19 -4.06 -5.17
N GLY A 14 5.40 -4.58 -5.09
CA GLY A 14 6.02 -5.35 -6.17
C GLY A 14 7.36 -5.95 -5.77
N TYR A 15 7.77 -6.97 -6.54
CA TYR A 15 9.10 -7.56 -6.47
C TYR A 15 10.08 -6.80 -7.37
N LEU A 16 11.37 -6.99 -7.13
CA LEU A 16 12.41 -6.34 -7.93
C LEU A 16 12.91 -7.28 -9.02
N ASP A 17 12.94 -6.78 -10.24
CA ASP A 17 13.66 -7.34 -11.37
C ASP A 17 14.52 -6.26 -12.04
N GLN A 18 15.33 -6.65 -13.02
CA GLN A 18 16.25 -5.72 -13.65
C GLN A 18 15.52 -4.61 -14.43
N ASP A 19 14.42 -4.93 -15.11
CA ASP A 19 13.63 -3.96 -15.85
C ASP A 19 13.11 -2.85 -14.93
N LEU A 20 12.60 -3.22 -13.75
CA LEU A 20 12.15 -2.27 -12.75
C LEU A 20 13.30 -1.43 -12.18
N LEU A 21 14.47 -2.03 -11.95
CA LEU A 21 15.64 -1.31 -11.46
C LEU A 21 16.16 -0.27 -12.48
N ASP A 22 16.02 -0.56 -13.77
CA ASP A 22 16.47 0.31 -14.85
C ASP A 22 15.49 1.47 -15.11
N HIS A 23 14.19 1.27 -14.83
CA HIS A 23 13.13 2.21 -15.22
C HIS A 23 12.39 2.89 -14.06
N SER A 24 12.61 2.50 -12.80
CA SER A 24 11.89 3.05 -11.64
C SER A 24 12.85 3.55 -10.56
N SER A 25 12.62 4.77 -10.05
CA SER A 25 13.31 5.28 -8.86
C SER A 25 12.75 4.68 -7.55
N LEU A 26 11.51 4.17 -7.58
CA LEU A 26 10.90 3.48 -6.46
C LEU A 26 11.25 1.99 -6.54
N THR A 27 12.22 1.55 -5.75
CA THR A 27 12.74 0.18 -5.77
C THR A 27 12.54 -0.48 -4.41
N LEU A 28 13.49 -0.32 -3.49
CA LEU A 28 13.51 -0.96 -2.17
C LEU A 28 12.23 -0.79 -1.32
N PRO A 29 11.42 0.27 -1.46
CA PRO A 29 10.13 0.33 -0.77
C PRO A 29 9.11 -0.70 -1.24
N ARG A 30 9.09 -1.09 -2.52
CA ARG A 30 8.02 -1.96 -3.08
C ARG A 30 7.95 -3.34 -2.41
N PRO A 31 9.07 -4.05 -2.15
CA PRO A 31 9.01 -5.32 -1.43
C PRO A 31 8.60 -5.15 0.04
N LYS A 32 8.89 -3.99 0.65
CA LYS A 32 8.45 -3.68 2.03
C LYS A 32 6.94 -3.47 2.08
N GLU A 33 6.38 -2.81 1.09
CA GLU A 33 4.93 -2.65 0.95
C GLU A 33 4.24 -4.00 0.71
N VAL A 34 4.81 -4.89 -0.12
CA VAL A 34 4.32 -6.27 -0.25
C VAL A 34 4.26 -6.94 1.12
N ALA A 35 5.37 -6.93 1.86
CA ALA A 35 5.46 -7.56 3.18
C ALA A 35 4.43 -6.98 4.16
N MET A 36 4.22 -5.66 4.15
CA MET A 36 3.25 -4.98 5.00
C MET A 36 1.80 -5.32 4.59
N LEU A 37 1.45 -5.24 3.30
CA LEU A 37 0.08 -5.39 2.83
C LEU A 37 -0.44 -6.83 2.92
N ILE A 38 0.44 -7.83 2.83
CA ILE A 38 0.06 -9.25 3.01
C ILE A 38 0.12 -9.70 4.47
N ALA A 39 0.66 -8.89 5.38
CA ALA A 39 0.78 -9.27 6.78
C ALA A 39 -0.61 -9.42 7.42
N PRO A 40 -0.90 -10.54 8.12
CA PRO A 40 -2.16 -10.70 8.85
C PRO A 40 -2.41 -9.57 9.85
N ALA A 41 -1.36 -9.06 10.50
CA ALA A 41 -1.46 -7.95 11.44
C ALA A 41 -2.03 -6.67 10.80
N THR A 42 -1.67 -6.36 9.55
CA THR A 42 -2.22 -5.21 8.82
C THR A 42 -3.72 -5.37 8.58
N LYS A 43 -4.16 -6.59 8.21
CA LYS A 43 -5.58 -6.88 8.02
C LYS A 43 -6.37 -6.73 9.32
N GLU A 44 -5.85 -7.23 10.42
CA GLU A 44 -6.53 -7.09 11.72
C GLU A 44 -6.57 -5.64 12.18
N TRP A 45 -5.48 -4.89 12.01
CA TRP A 45 -5.44 -3.47 12.33
C TRP A 45 -6.48 -2.66 11.54
N LEU A 46 -6.63 -2.90 10.23
CA LEU A 46 -7.64 -2.22 9.41
C LEU A 46 -9.07 -2.48 9.91
N LYS A 47 -9.37 -3.71 10.34
CA LYS A 47 -10.67 -4.05 10.94
C LYS A 47 -10.91 -3.31 12.25
N GLU A 48 -9.90 -3.24 13.12
CA GLU A 48 -9.98 -2.51 14.40
C GLU A 48 -10.25 -1.02 14.17
N GLN A 49 -9.64 -0.44 13.13
CA GLN A 49 -9.87 0.94 12.71
C GLN A 49 -11.18 1.14 11.94
N ARG A 50 -11.97 0.08 11.71
CA ARG A 50 -13.22 0.09 10.95
C ARG A 50 -13.05 0.64 9.52
N VAL A 51 -11.91 0.34 8.90
CA VAL A 51 -11.65 0.65 7.50
C VAL A 51 -12.34 -0.39 6.62
N GLU A 52 -13.20 0.06 5.71
CA GLU A 52 -13.85 -0.79 4.71
C GLU A 52 -12.96 -0.92 3.48
N LEU A 53 -12.79 -2.16 3.01
CA LEU A 53 -12.09 -2.45 1.76
C LEU A 53 -13.13 -2.55 0.65
N ILE A 54 -13.09 -1.59 -0.27
CA ILE A 54 -13.93 -1.57 -1.46
C ILE A 54 -13.09 -1.76 -2.72
N ASP A 55 -13.71 -2.27 -3.77
CA ASP A 55 -13.17 -2.23 -5.13
C ASP A 55 -13.78 -1.06 -5.90
N CYS A 56 -13.08 -0.53 -6.91
CA CYS A 56 -13.64 0.50 -7.79
C CYS A 56 -14.94 0.06 -8.48
N ARG A 57 -15.20 -1.24 -8.59
CA ARG A 57 -16.44 -1.83 -9.11
C ARG A 57 -17.63 -1.69 -8.16
N ASP A 58 -17.40 -1.38 -6.89
CA ASP A 58 -18.44 -1.22 -5.86
C ASP A 58 -18.91 0.24 -5.72
N LEU A 59 -18.32 1.17 -6.50
CA LEU A 59 -18.66 2.60 -6.58
C LEU A 59 -19.64 2.88 -7.74
#